data_AF-A0A396INS5-F1
#
_entry.id   AF-A0A396INS5-F1
#
_cell.length_a   1.000
_cell.length_b   1.000
_cell.length_c   1.000
_cell.angle_alpha   90.00
_cell.angle_beta   90.00
_cell.angle_gamma   90.00
#
_symmetry.space_group_name_H-M   'P 1'
#
loop_
_entity.id
_entity.type
_entity.pdbx_description
1 polymer ?
#
loop_
_entity_poly.entity_id
_entity_poly.type
_entity_poly.pdbx_seq_one_letter_code
_entity_poly.pdbx_strand_id
1 'polypeptide(L)'
;MLSGLIPSTLGNLSSLNHLWIGSNKFSGEISKLTFSKLSSLEELDLSNSTFVFQFDLDWVPPFQLHTFSLSSTNQGPNFPSWIYTQKSLQSLDLSSSGISLVHRNKFSSLVERITDHLILSNNLIAEDISNLTLNCSNLGLDNNNFTGGLPNILTMAYAVDLSYNSFSGSIPHSWKNLKDLYSINL
;
A
#
# COMPACT_ATOMS: atom_id res chain seq x y z
N MET A 1 -0.34 23.17 -11.17
CA MET A 1 -0.91 21.81 -11.30
C MET A 1 -0.81 21.40 -12.75
N LEU A 2 -0.12 20.29 -13.05
CA LEU A 2 -0.04 19.76 -14.40
C LEU A 2 -1.34 19.01 -14.74
N SER A 3 -1.69 18.93 -16.02
CA SER A 3 -2.93 18.30 -16.49
C SER A 3 -2.77 17.64 -17.85
N GLY A 4 -3.76 16.83 -18.23
CA GLY A 4 -3.79 16.11 -19.50
C GLY A 4 -3.52 14.61 -19.33
N LEU A 5 -3.22 13.95 -20.44
CA LEU A 5 -2.90 12.52 -20.46
C LEU A 5 -1.41 12.30 -20.21
N ILE A 6 -1.06 11.18 -19.57
CA ILE A 6 0.33 10.72 -19.58
C ILE A 6 0.65 10.21 -20.99
N PRO A 7 1.69 10.75 -21.66
CA PRO A 7 2.06 10.26 -22.97
C PRO A 7 2.60 8.82 -22.86
N SER A 8 2.16 7.94 -23.77
CA SER A 8 2.63 6.54 -23.81
C SER A 8 4.15 6.43 -24.01
N THR A 9 4.79 7.47 -24.52
CA THR A 9 6.25 7.57 -24.66
C THR A 9 6.99 7.63 -23.32
N LEU A 10 6.31 7.96 -22.21
CA LEU A 10 6.89 7.89 -20.87
C LEU A 10 7.41 6.47 -20.57
N GLY A 11 6.70 5.45 -21.04
CA GLY A 11 7.08 4.05 -20.88
C GLY A 11 8.36 3.64 -21.61
N ASN A 12 8.97 4.52 -22.42
CA ASN A 12 10.26 4.27 -23.08
C ASN A 12 11.48 4.68 -22.24
N LEU A 13 11.28 5.35 -21.10
CA LEU A 13 12.37 5.83 -20.25
C LEU A 13 12.95 4.70 -19.38
N SER A 14 13.68 3.76 -19.98
CA SER A 14 14.14 2.53 -19.29
C SER A 14 15.09 2.76 -18.11
N SER A 15 15.76 3.93 -18.06
CA SER A 15 16.61 4.35 -16.94
C SER A 15 15.87 5.14 -15.85
N LEU A 16 14.56 5.34 -15.99
CA LEU A 16 13.76 6.06 -15.00
C LEU A 16 13.68 5.23 -13.71
N ASN A 17 14.22 5.78 -12.63
CA ASN A 17 14.19 5.14 -11.32
C ASN A 17 12.99 5.62 -10.49
N HIS A 18 12.73 6.92 -10.48
CA HIS A 18 11.66 7.52 -9.67
C HIS A 18 10.65 8.21 -10.58
N LEU A 19 9.37 7.89 -10.41
CA LEU A 19 8.26 8.55 -11.09
C LEU A 19 7.24 9.03 -10.06
N TRP A 20 7.28 10.33 -9.74
CA TRP A 20 6.31 10.96 -8.85
C TRP A 20 5.47 11.96 -9.62
N ILE A 21 4.21 11.60 -9.88
CA ILE A 21 3.27 12.44 -10.62
C ILE A 21 1.95 12.61 -9.88
N GLY A 22 1.84 12.07 -8.67
CA GLY A 22 0.69 12.24 -7.81
C GLY A 22 0.39 13.71 -7.52
N SER A 23 -0.83 13.97 -7.01
CA SER A 23 -1.33 15.32 -6.73
C SER A 23 -1.29 16.29 -7.93
N ASN A 24 -1.45 15.76 -9.14
CA ASN A 24 -1.67 16.53 -10.35
C ASN A 24 -3.08 16.30 -10.90
N LYS A 25 -3.44 17.03 -11.96
CA LYS A 25 -4.71 16.87 -12.69
C LYS A 25 -4.53 16.00 -13.93
N PHE A 26 -3.60 15.05 -13.87
CA PHE A 26 -3.46 14.05 -14.93
C PHE A 26 -4.64 13.10 -14.90
N SER A 27 -5.08 12.68 -16.08
CA SER A 27 -6.23 11.80 -16.26
C SER A 27 -5.99 10.82 -17.39
N GLY A 28 -6.98 9.97 -17.64
CA GLY A 28 -6.91 8.92 -18.65
C GLY A 28 -6.53 7.57 -18.06
N GLU A 29 -6.18 6.65 -18.95
CA GLU A 29 -5.94 5.26 -18.60
C GLU A 29 -4.47 5.00 -18.29
N ILE A 30 -4.23 4.27 -17.20
CA ILE A 30 -2.93 3.70 -16.86
C ILE A 30 -3.04 2.19 -17.05
N SER A 31 -2.36 1.68 -18.08
CA SER A 31 -2.28 0.25 -18.36
C SER A 31 -0.85 -0.27 -18.26
N LYS A 32 -0.68 -1.59 -18.40
CA LYS A 32 0.64 -2.25 -18.48
C LYS A 32 1.59 -1.63 -19.52
N LEU A 33 1.04 -1.05 -20.60
CA LEU A 33 1.85 -0.44 -21.67
C LEU A 33 2.58 0.82 -21.16
N THR A 34 1.95 1.60 -20.29
CA THR A 34 2.50 2.81 -19.67
C THR A 34 3.84 2.54 -18.99
N PHE A 35 4.00 1.35 -18.41
CA PHE A 35 5.19 0.99 -17.63
C PHE A 35 6.02 -0.16 -18.24
N SER A 36 5.71 -0.55 -19.48
CA SER A 36 6.22 -1.79 -20.08
C SER A 36 7.76 -1.88 -20.20
N LYS A 37 8.49 -0.76 -20.26
CA LYS A 37 9.97 -0.76 -20.31
C LYS A 37 10.63 -0.07 -19.13
N LEU A 38 9.88 0.28 -18.08
CA LEU A 38 10.42 0.95 -16.90
C LEU A 38 11.07 -0.06 -15.93
N SER A 39 12.01 -0.88 -16.41
CA SER A 39 12.60 -1.97 -15.63
C SER A 39 13.46 -1.51 -14.45
N SER A 40 13.91 -0.26 -14.45
CA SER A 40 14.72 0.33 -13.38
C SER A 40 13.88 1.07 -12.33
N LEU A 41 12.55 1.01 -12.41
CA LEU A 41 11.69 1.79 -11.54
C LEU A 41 11.72 1.24 -10.11
N GLU A 42 12.09 2.09 -9.16
CA GLU A 42 12.18 1.79 -7.74
C GLU A 42 11.12 2.56 -6.93
N GLU A 43 10.72 3.73 -7.41
CA GLU A 43 9.73 4.56 -6.74
C GLU A 43 8.64 5.03 -7.70
N LEU A 44 7.38 4.84 -7.28
CA LEU A 44 6.21 5.21 -8.06
C LEU A 44 5.16 5.86 -7.17
N ASP A 45 4.85 7.13 -7.45
CA ASP A 45 3.78 7.87 -6.80
C ASP A 45 2.76 8.35 -7.85
N LEU A 46 1.57 7.77 -7.77
CA LEU A 46 0.39 8.06 -8.58
C LEU A 46 -0.78 8.54 -7.72
N SER A 47 -0.51 8.94 -6.47
CA SER A 47 -1.51 9.36 -5.49
C SER A 47 -2.35 10.55 -5.95
N ASN A 48 -3.52 10.73 -5.34
CA ASN A 48 -4.38 11.89 -5.52
C ASN A 48 -4.59 12.24 -7.00
N SER A 49 -4.97 11.22 -7.77
CA SER A 49 -5.12 11.28 -9.22
C SER A 49 -6.41 10.58 -9.63
N THR A 50 -6.98 10.98 -10.77
CA THR A 50 -8.25 10.43 -11.29
C THR A 50 -8.04 9.43 -12.42
N PHE A 51 -6.88 8.77 -12.44
CA PHE A 51 -6.56 7.75 -13.44
C PHE A 51 -7.54 6.57 -13.38
N VAL A 52 -7.82 6.02 -14.55
CA VAL A 52 -8.50 4.73 -14.68
C VAL A 52 -7.43 3.65 -14.84
N PHE A 53 -7.31 2.78 -13.84
CA PHE A 53 -6.28 1.74 -13.84
C PHE A 53 -6.80 0.48 -14.55
N GLN A 54 -6.09 0.07 -15.58
CA GLN A 54 -6.40 -1.10 -16.41
C GLN A 54 -5.21 -2.06 -16.37
N PHE A 55 -5.04 -2.72 -15.23
CA PHE A 55 -4.08 -3.81 -15.09
C PHE A 55 -4.81 -5.14 -15.20
N ASP A 56 -4.29 -6.03 -16.03
CA ASP A 56 -4.75 -7.41 -16.07
C ASP A 56 -4.45 -8.07 -14.71
N LEU A 57 -5.33 -8.98 -14.25
CA LEU A 57 -5.17 -9.67 -12.96
C LEU A 57 -3.84 -10.43 -12.84
N ASP A 58 -3.30 -10.90 -13.97
CA ASP A 58 -2.05 -11.68 -14.05
C ASP A 58 -0.85 -10.83 -14.48
N TRP A 59 -0.97 -9.51 -14.51
CA TRP A 59 0.13 -8.65 -14.89
C TRP A 59 1.27 -8.69 -13.87
N VAL A 60 2.47 -8.95 -14.37
CA VAL A 60 3.72 -8.84 -13.62
C VAL A 60 4.52 -7.66 -14.21
N PRO A 61 4.71 -6.56 -13.47
CA PRO A 61 5.50 -5.44 -13.96
C PRO A 61 6.98 -5.80 -14.11
N PRO A 62 7.72 -5.14 -15.02
CA PRO A 62 9.15 -5.40 -15.26
C PRO A 62 10.08 -4.82 -14.17
N PHE A 63 9.52 -4.31 -13.07
CA PHE A 63 10.22 -3.58 -12.02
C PHE A 63 9.95 -4.16 -10.63
N GLN A 64 10.74 -3.73 -9.65
CA GLN A 64 10.59 -4.05 -8.24
C GLN A 64 10.67 -2.74 -7.44
N LEU A 65 9.50 -2.25 -7.03
CA LEU A 65 9.39 -1.01 -6.26
C LEU A 65 9.91 -1.21 -4.83
N HIS A 66 10.56 -0.18 -4.32
CA HIS A 66 10.84 0.04 -2.90
C HIS A 66 9.76 0.90 -2.25
N THR A 67 9.29 1.94 -2.97
CA THR A 67 8.25 2.87 -2.50
C THR A 67 7.11 2.94 -3.52
N PHE A 68 5.88 2.79 -3.05
CA PHE A 68 4.70 2.87 -3.88
C PHE A 68 3.54 3.61 -3.21
N SER A 69 2.94 4.55 -3.93
CA SER A 69 1.70 5.20 -3.49
C SER A 69 0.65 5.28 -4.59
N LEU A 70 -0.57 4.90 -4.19
CA LEU A 70 -1.81 5.09 -4.92
C LEU A 70 -2.88 5.71 -4.01
N SER A 71 -2.46 6.41 -2.95
CA SER A 71 -3.42 6.97 -2.00
C SER A 71 -4.39 7.94 -2.66
N SER A 72 -5.64 7.96 -2.17
CA SER A 72 -6.71 8.79 -2.72
C SER A 72 -6.94 8.55 -4.23
N THR A 73 -6.98 7.28 -4.64
CA THR A 73 -7.36 6.86 -6.01
C THR A 73 -8.53 5.88 -5.98
N ASN A 74 -9.04 5.44 -7.13
CA ASN A 74 -10.19 4.51 -7.19
C ASN A 74 -9.75 3.09 -7.59
N GLN A 75 -8.96 2.41 -6.74
CA GLN A 75 -8.50 1.02 -7.01
C GLN A 75 -9.54 -0.03 -6.65
N GLY A 76 -10.40 0.29 -5.68
CA GLY A 76 -11.38 -0.62 -5.13
C GLY A 76 -12.34 -1.21 -6.16
N PRO A 77 -12.97 -2.35 -5.84
CA PRO A 77 -12.93 -3.01 -4.54
C PRO A 77 -11.72 -3.94 -4.33
N ASN A 78 -11.03 -4.34 -5.40
CA ASN A 78 -9.98 -5.36 -5.33
C ASN A 78 -8.61 -4.73 -5.02
N PHE A 79 -7.86 -5.37 -4.13
CA PHE A 79 -6.44 -5.05 -3.95
C PHE A 79 -5.67 -5.39 -5.24
N PRO A 80 -4.87 -4.47 -5.82
CA PRO A 80 -4.17 -4.72 -7.07
C PRO A 80 -3.18 -5.90 -6.95
N SER A 81 -3.44 -6.98 -7.69
CA SER A 81 -2.71 -8.25 -7.57
C SER A 81 -1.21 -8.14 -7.88
N TRP A 82 -0.85 -7.25 -8.80
CA TRP A 82 0.54 -7.03 -9.21
C TRP A 82 1.40 -6.49 -8.05
N ILE A 83 0.82 -5.83 -7.04
CA ILE A 83 1.56 -5.36 -5.86
C ILE A 83 2.14 -6.54 -5.07
N TYR A 84 1.46 -7.70 -5.05
CA TYR A 84 2.00 -8.90 -4.41
C TYR A 84 3.30 -9.41 -5.05
N THR A 85 3.61 -8.99 -6.28
CA THR A 85 4.84 -9.36 -6.99
C THR A 85 6.03 -8.49 -6.61
N GLN A 86 5.82 -7.40 -5.87
CA GLN A 86 6.85 -6.44 -5.47
C GLN A 86 7.54 -6.93 -4.19
N LYS A 87 8.62 -7.69 -4.34
CA LYS A 87 9.35 -8.33 -3.23
C LYS A 87 10.25 -7.34 -2.48
N SER A 88 10.70 -6.30 -3.15
CA SER A 88 11.55 -5.24 -2.57
C SER A 88 10.78 -4.15 -1.85
N LEU A 89 9.43 -4.18 -1.87
CA LEU A 89 8.60 -3.10 -1.36
C LEU A 89 8.76 -2.91 0.16
N GLN A 90 9.12 -1.70 0.57
CA GLN A 90 9.29 -1.31 1.97
C GLN A 90 8.36 -0.20 2.42
N SER A 91 7.87 0.61 1.48
CA SER A 91 6.90 1.68 1.75
C SER A 91 5.71 1.58 0.80
N LEU A 92 4.51 1.42 1.37
CA LEU A 92 3.25 1.25 0.65
C LEU A 92 2.17 2.16 1.24
N ASP A 93 1.59 3.01 0.39
CA ASP A 93 0.42 3.81 0.73
C ASP A 93 -0.72 3.55 -0.28
N LEU A 94 -1.77 2.91 0.22
CA LEU A 94 -3.03 2.67 -0.49
C LEU A 94 -4.21 3.29 0.28
N SER A 95 -3.96 4.30 1.09
CA SER A 95 -5.03 4.94 1.86
C SER A 95 -6.12 5.51 0.94
N SER A 96 -7.36 5.53 1.42
CA SER A 96 -8.49 6.15 0.71
C SER A 96 -8.67 5.62 -0.71
N SER A 97 -8.49 4.31 -0.92
CA SER A 97 -8.48 3.69 -2.26
C SER A 97 -9.72 2.83 -2.57
N GLY A 98 -10.66 2.76 -1.63
CA GLY A 98 -11.91 1.98 -1.75
C GLY A 98 -11.72 0.46 -1.71
N ILE A 99 -10.55 -0.03 -1.28
CA ILE A 99 -10.22 -1.45 -1.27
C ILE A 99 -11.03 -2.17 -0.20
N SER A 100 -11.66 -3.29 -0.56
CA SER A 100 -12.42 -4.15 0.36
C SER A 100 -12.03 -5.62 0.29
N LEU A 101 -11.48 -6.07 -0.84
CA LEU A 101 -11.16 -7.48 -1.10
C LEU A 101 -9.66 -7.68 -1.24
N VAL A 102 -9.10 -8.58 -0.44
CA VAL A 102 -7.68 -8.98 -0.48
C VAL A 102 -7.55 -10.50 -0.65
N HIS A 103 -6.41 -10.95 -1.15
CA HIS A 103 -6.08 -12.38 -1.17
C HIS A 103 -5.35 -12.74 0.13
N ARG A 104 -6.09 -13.18 1.16
CA ARG A 104 -5.62 -13.43 2.54
C ARG A 104 -4.13 -13.79 2.67
N ASN A 105 -3.70 -14.94 2.15
CA ASN A 105 -2.31 -15.41 2.35
C ASN A 105 -1.25 -14.49 1.68
N LYS A 106 -1.56 -13.92 0.51
CA LYS A 106 -0.66 -12.99 -0.19
C LYS A 106 -0.63 -11.65 0.52
N PHE A 107 -1.78 -11.21 1.04
CA PHE A 107 -1.90 -10.00 1.85
C PHE A 107 -1.09 -10.10 3.13
N SER A 108 -1.27 -11.17 3.92
CA SER A 108 -0.47 -11.43 5.12
C SER A 108 1.03 -11.41 4.82
N SER A 109 1.46 -12.14 3.79
CA SER A 109 2.87 -12.20 3.38
C SER A 109 3.43 -10.85 2.91
N LEU A 110 2.59 -9.99 2.35
CA LEU A 110 2.98 -8.64 1.93
C LEU A 110 3.15 -7.73 3.14
N VAL A 111 2.15 -7.64 4.01
CA VAL A 111 2.15 -6.69 5.14
C VAL A 111 3.17 -7.04 6.21
N GLU A 112 3.48 -8.32 6.43
CA GLU A 112 4.53 -8.74 7.38
C GLU A 112 5.95 -8.44 6.85
N ARG A 113 6.12 -8.26 5.53
CA ARG A 113 7.41 -7.96 4.91
C ARG A 113 7.75 -6.47 4.90
N ILE A 114 6.73 -5.60 4.89
CA ILE A 114 6.90 -4.15 4.78
C ILE A 114 7.41 -3.61 6.12
N THR A 115 8.63 -3.06 6.14
CA THR A 115 9.24 -2.60 7.38
C THR A 115 9.24 -1.09 7.60
N ASP A 116 9.15 -0.30 6.54
CA ASP A 116 9.23 1.16 6.63
C ASP A 116 7.83 1.73 6.88
N HIS A 117 7.05 1.99 5.84
CA HIS A 117 5.71 2.57 5.96
C HIS A 117 4.61 1.67 5.36
N LEU A 118 3.57 1.36 6.12
CA LEU A 118 2.38 0.64 5.66
C LEU A 118 1.12 1.43 6.01
N ILE A 119 0.56 2.11 5.01
CA ILE A 119 -0.63 2.94 5.17
C ILE A 119 -1.76 2.36 4.30
N LEU A 120 -2.74 1.75 4.96
CA LEU A 120 -3.96 1.21 4.36
C LEU A 120 -5.22 1.91 4.88
N SER A 121 -5.05 3.05 5.56
CA SER A 121 -6.11 3.80 6.22
C SER A 121 -7.27 4.16 5.29
N ASN A 122 -8.49 4.31 5.83
CA ASN A 122 -9.66 4.75 5.07
C ASN A 122 -10.00 3.83 3.88
N ASN A 123 -10.07 2.53 4.15
CA ASN A 123 -10.53 1.53 3.19
C ASN A 123 -11.68 0.73 3.82
N LEU A 124 -12.05 -0.39 3.20
CA LEU A 124 -13.15 -1.25 3.63
C LEU A 124 -12.64 -2.70 3.84
N ILE A 125 -11.36 -2.86 4.16
CA ILE A 125 -10.71 -4.17 4.25
C ILE A 125 -11.27 -4.91 5.47
N ALA A 126 -11.86 -6.07 5.23
CA ALA A 126 -12.47 -6.91 6.26
C ALA A 126 -11.72 -8.24 6.43
N GLU A 127 -10.57 -8.19 7.11
CA GLU A 127 -9.77 -9.38 7.44
C GLU A 127 -9.51 -9.50 8.94
N ASP A 128 -9.22 -10.72 9.39
CA ASP A 128 -8.67 -10.98 10.73
C ASP A 128 -7.15 -11.02 10.63
N ILE A 129 -6.49 -10.06 11.29
CA ILE A 129 -5.04 -9.90 11.30
C ILE A 129 -4.41 -10.30 12.66
N SER A 130 -5.17 -10.89 13.56
CA SER A 130 -4.72 -11.21 14.92
C SER A 130 -3.50 -12.14 14.99
N ASN A 131 -3.35 -13.01 13.99
CA ASN A 131 -2.24 -13.95 13.90
C ASN A 131 -0.99 -13.37 13.21
N LEU A 132 -1.04 -12.12 12.74
CA LEU A 132 0.09 -11.51 12.03
C LEU A 132 1.09 -10.90 13.00
N THR A 133 2.35 -10.85 12.55
CA THR A 133 3.43 -10.14 13.22
C THR A 133 3.95 -9.03 12.31
N LEU A 134 3.53 -7.80 12.59
CA LEU A 134 3.88 -6.63 11.81
C LEU A 134 5.18 -6.01 12.33
N ASN A 135 6.07 -5.66 11.40
CA ASN A 135 7.39 -5.12 11.71
C ASN A 135 7.59 -3.75 11.05
N CYS A 136 6.56 -2.92 11.07
CA CYS A 136 6.53 -1.65 10.34
C CYS A 136 6.82 -0.47 11.27
N SER A 137 7.63 0.50 10.83
CA SER A 137 7.91 1.74 11.57
C SER A 137 6.67 2.62 11.69
N ASN A 138 5.97 2.82 10.56
CA ASN A 138 4.79 3.67 10.49
C ASN A 138 3.61 2.85 9.96
N LEU A 139 2.75 2.43 10.87
CA LEU A 139 1.61 1.56 10.58
C LEU A 139 0.29 2.35 10.71
N GLY A 140 -0.39 2.55 9.58
CA GLY A 140 -1.73 3.15 9.54
C GLY A 140 -2.73 2.17 8.94
N LEU A 141 -3.55 1.54 9.79
CA LEU A 141 -4.63 0.63 9.38
C LEU A 141 -6.01 1.16 9.81
N ASP A 142 -6.08 2.43 10.24
CA ASP A 142 -7.28 3.04 10.77
C ASP A 142 -8.41 3.15 9.73
N ASN A 143 -9.65 3.31 10.20
CA ASN A 143 -10.82 3.48 9.35
C ASN A 143 -10.96 2.33 8.32
N ASN A 144 -11.08 1.12 8.83
CA ASN A 144 -11.26 -0.12 8.06
C ASN A 144 -12.27 -1.04 8.76
N ASN A 145 -12.42 -2.27 8.26
CA ASN A 145 -13.27 -3.31 8.82
C ASN A 145 -12.45 -4.47 9.39
N PHE A 146 -11.21 -4.25 9.84
CA PHE A 146 -10.40 -5.31 10.42
C PHE A 146 -11.06 -5.87 11.69
N THR A 147 -11.00 -7.19 11.86
CA THR A 147 -11.71 -7.94 12.92
C THR A 147 -10.75 -8.79 13.73
N GLY A 148 -11.27 -9.52 14.71
CA GLY A 148 -10.49 -10.40 15.58
C GLY A 148 -9.76 -9.61 16.67
N GLY A 149 -8.62 -10.14 17.10
CA GLY A 149 -7.71 -9.46 18.03
C GLY A 149 -6.71 -8.54 17.33
N LEU A 150 -6.01 -7.72 18.12
CA LEU A 150 -4.91 -6.89 17.62
C LEU A 150 -3.71 -7.76 17.18
N PRO A 151 -2.99 -7.38 16.11
CA PRO A 151 -1.80 -8.10 15.65
C PRO A 151 -0.62 -7.94 16.61
N ASN A 152 0.36 -8.84 16.53
CA ASN A 152 1.66 -8.59 17.14
C ASN A 152 2.40 -7.49 16.39
N ILE A 153 3.12 -6.64 17.11
CA ILE A 153 3.96 -5.59 16.54
C ILE A 153 5.37 -5.75 17.10
N LEU A 154 6.37 -5.69 16.23
CA LEU A 154 7.79 -5.78 16.59
C LEU A 154 8.39 -4.40 16.88
N THR A 155 9.60 -4.40 17.43
CA THR A 155 10.22 -3.24 18.11
C THR A 155 10.53 -2.05 17.21
N MET A 156 10.37 -2.16 15.89
CA MET A 156 10.67 -1.06 14.97
C MET A 156 9.56 -0.01 14.87
N ALA A 157 8.39 -0.26 15.47
CA ALA A 157 7.24 0.64 15.37
C ALA A 157 7.47 1.97 16.11
N TYR A 158 7.37 3.08 15.37
CA TYR A 158 7.41 4.45 15.84
C TYR A 158 6.01 5.06 15.98
N ALA A 159 5.13 4.80 15.00
CA ALA A 159 3.75 5.29 15.02
C ALA A 159 2.78 4.19 14.56
N VAL A 160 1.73 3.97 15.35
CA VAL A 160 0.72 2.95 15.10
C VAL A 160 -0.68 3.56 15.22
N ASP A 161 -1.47 3.47 14.16
CA ASP A 161 -2.90 3.79 14.19
C ASP A 161 -3.72 2.60 13.70
N LEU A 162 -4.51 2.03 14.60
CA LEU A 162 -5.42 0.91 14.36
C LEU A 162 -6.88 1.30 14.65
N SER A 163 -7.13 2.58 14.93
CA SER A 163 -8.43 3.09 15.36
C SER A 163 -9.51 2.94 14.29
N TYR A 164 -10.78 3.04 14.69
CA TYR A 164 -11.92 2.92 13.78
C TYR A 164 -11.90 1.59 12.98
N ASN A 165 -11.75 0.48 13.71
CA ASN A 165 -11.87 -0.88 13.21
C ASN A 165 -12.86 -1.69 14.06
N SER A 166 -13.03 -2.97 13.74
CA SER A 166 -13.86 -3.92 14.51
C SER A 166 -13.02 -4.87 15.37
N PHE A 167 -11.84 -4.41 15.83
CA PHE A 167 -10.98 -5.18 16.73
C PHE A 167 -11.68 -5.42 18.08
N SER A 168 -11.31 -6.52 18.72
CA SER A 168 -11.85 -6.97 20.00
C SER A 168 -10.77 -7.62 20.87
N GLY A 169 -11.09 -7.86 22.14
CA GLY A 169 -10.15 -8.49 23.06
C GLY A 169 -9.21 -7.48 23.73
N SER A 170 -7.98 -7.91 24.00
CA SER A 170 -7.01 -7.18 24.82
C SER A 170 -5.75 -6.82 24.03
N ILE A 171 -5.04 -5.78 24.48
CA ILE A 171 -3.74 -5.40 23.94
C ILE A 171 -2.74 -6.57 24.06
N PRO A 172 -2.05 -6.97 22.98
CA PRO A 172 -1.09 -8.07 23.02
C PRO A 172 0.05 -7.78 24.00
N HIS A 173 0.39 -8.76 24.85
CA HIS A 173 1.46 -8.61 25.83
C HIS A 173 2.84 -8.32 25.18
N SER A 174 3.02 -8.70 23.92
CA SER A 174 4.23 -8.43 23.11
C SER A 174 4.51 -6.94 22.96
N TRP A 175 3.49 -6.09 23.01
CA TRP A 175 3.62 -4.65 22.80
C TRP A 175 4.42 -3.94 23.91
N LYS A 176 4.62 -4.59 25.07
CA LYS A 176 5.53 -4.09 26.12
C LYS A 176 6.97 -3.88 25.62
N ASN A 177 7.33 -4.49 24.49
CA ASN A 177 8.67 -4.42 23.90
C ASN A 177 8.82 -3.26 22.90
N LEU A 178 7.76 -2.49 22.61
CA LEU A 178 7.78 -1.36 21.67
C LEU A 178 8.42 -0.12 22.33
N LYS A 179 9.75 -0.14 22.47
CA LYS A 179 10.51 0.88 23.21
C LYS A 179 10.60 2.22 22.48
N ASP A 180 10.53 2.19 21.15
CA ASP A 180 10.68 3.36 20.28
C ASP A 180 9.32 3.94 19.83
N LEU A 181 8.21 3.39 20.35
CA LEU A 181 6.86 3.81 20.02
C LEU A 181 6.57 5.21 20.56
N TYR A 182 6.35 6.15 19.65
CA TYR A 182 6.05 7.53 19.94
C TYR A 182 4.55 7.82 20.00
N SER A 183 3.76 7.17 19.13
CA SER A 183 2.31 7.40 19.03
C SER A 183 1.55 6.10 18.83
N ILE A 184 0.45 5.94 19.56
CA ILE A 184 -0.48 4.83 19.40
C ILE A 184 -1.94 5.29 19.48
N ASN A 185 -2.76 4.81 18.56
CA ASN A 185 -4.20 5.04 18.50
C ASN A 185 -4.92 3.71 18.18
N LEU A 186 -5.96 3.36 18.94
CA LEU A 186 -6.64 2.05 18.92
C LEU A 186 -8.16 2.20 18.83
#